data_AF-K1RCV4-F1
#
_entry.id   AF-K1RCV4-F1
#
_cell.length_a   1.000
_cell.length_b   1.000
_cell.length_c   1.000
_cell.angle_alpha   90.00
_cell.angle_beta   90.00
_cell.angle_gamma   90.00
#
_symmetry.space_group_name_H-M   'P 1'
#
loop_
_entity.id
_entity.type
_entity.pdbx_description
1 polymer ?
#
loop_
_entity_poly.entity_id
_entity_poly.type
_entity_poly.pdbx_seq_one_letter_code
_entity_poly.pdbx_strand_id
1 'polypeptide(L)'
;MDVIVVGAGFERTLMLAMLIWAEPLWVQPRTECCVWRMNSGLKTHLTNEDEDIVYYSQGKSKRYRSNSYPACGFLELLDMNNFLRLIDKMGEEIPPEAPWKAPHAKEWDQMTMQQFFDKHVWTNLGRGFAKGLVNVNATSEPCEVSVLWFLWYIKCCGGQKRIFSTTNGGQERKFVGGSQQISQRIAEKLGKDRVLLGHPVCHINQTVEGVTVSDIDGQKFRAKRVIIASPLPLQNKITYDPPLPSLRNQLIQRIYMGSVIKTFCYYKTAFWKDKGKSKTYIY
;
A
#
# COMPACT_ATOMS: atom_id res chain seq x y z
N MET A 1 19.24 27.00 -3.41
CA MET A 1 18.15 26.02 -3.58
C MET A 1 17.02 26.40 -2.65
N ASP A 2 15.78 26.53 -3.14
CA ASP A 2 14.66 26.93 -2.28
C ASP A 2 14.08 25.76 -1.46
N VAL A 3 14.19 24.53 -1.94
CA VAL A 3 13.59 23.34 -1.32
C VAL A 3 14.56 22.15 -1.38
N ILE A 4 14.73 21.42 -0.27
CA ILE A 4 15.36 20.09 -0.21
C ILE A 4 14.27 19.04 -0.02
N VAL A 5 14.33 17.95 -0.80
CA VAL A 5 13.44 16.79 -0.62
C VAL A 5 14.26 15.64 -0.03
N VAL A 6 13.87 15.17 1.15
CA VAL A 6 14.48 14.04 1.84
C VAL A 6 13.60 12.82 1.61
N GLY A 7 14.14 11.78 1.01
CA GLY A 7 13.41 10.55 0.72
C GLY A 7 14.22 9.32 1.08
N ALA A 8 13.56 8.16 1.14
CA ALA A 8 14.25 6.89 1.21
C ALA A 8 14.81 6.52 -0.18
N GLY A 9 16.11 6.64 -0.39
CA GLY A 9 16.77 6.11 -1.59
C GLY A 9 17.00 4.60 -1.46
N PHE A 10 16.73 3.85 -2.53
CA PHE A 10 17.08 2.43 -2.63
C PHE A 10 17.72 2.16 -4.00
N GLU A 11 18.93 1.58 -3.99
CA GLU A 11 19.74 1.28 -5.18
C GLU A 11 19.14 0.18 -6.07
N ARG A 12 18.23 -0.64 -5.52
CA ARG A 12 17.41 -1.58 -6.28
C ARG A 12 15.93 -1.29 -6.03
N THR A 13 15.38 -0.56 -7.00
CA THR A 13 13.98 -0.67 -7.44
C THR A 13 12.91 -0.56 -6.37
N LEU A 14 12.88 0.45 -5.49
CA LEU A 14 11.78 0.58 -4.52
C LEU A 14 11.69 1.96 -3.83
N MET A 15 11.00 2.93 -4.43
CA MET A 15 10.58 4.13 -3.70
C MET A 15 9.20 4.63 -4.19
N LEU A 16 8.19 4.49 -3.33
CA LEU A 16 7.14 5.48 -2.97
C LEU A 16 6.04 4.77 -2.19
N ALA A 17 6.04 4.96 -0.87
CA ALA A 17 5.20 4.28 0.11
C ALA A 17 3.72 4.73 0.11
N MET A 18 3.16 5.12 -1.02
CA MET A 18 1.74 5.52 -1.07
C MET A 18 1.01 5.21 -2.37
N LEU A 19 1.51 4.23 -3.14
CA LEU A 19 0.77 3.59 -4.23
C LEU A 19 1.05 2.09 -4.19
N ILE A 20 0.37 1.40 -3.27
CA ILE A 20 0.11 -0.06 -3.28
C ILE A 20 1.36 -0.90 -3.57
N TRP A 21 2.20 -0.94 -2.54
CA TRP A 21 3.23 -1.93 -2.26
C TRP A 21 4.45 -2.02 -3.19
N ALA A 22 5.55 -2.29 -2.50
CA ALA A 22 6.88 -2.59 -2.96
C ALA A 22 7.05 -2.99 -4.46
N GLU A 23 7.57 -2.05 -5.26
CA GLU A 23 7.39 -1.92 -6.72
C GLU A 23 5.91 -1.80 -7.10
N PRO A 24 5.40 -0.61 -7.44
CA PRO A 24 4.04 -0.49 -7.97
C PRO A 24 4.01 -1.16 -9.34
N LEU A 25 3.77 -2.47 -9.34
CA LEU A 25 3.44 -3.25 -10.52
C LEU A 25 2.01 -2.96 -10.95
N TRP A 26 1.25 -2.20 -10.16
CA TRP A 26 -0.18 -2.12 -10.31
C TRP A 26 -0.63 -0.67 -10.40
N VAL A 27 -1.20 -0.32 -11.55
CA VAL A 27 -1.82 0.99 -11.80
C VAL A 27 -3.32 0.80 -11.86
N GLN A 28 -4.04 1.61 -11.09
CA GLN A 28 -5.48 1.63 -11.06
C GLN A 28 -6.01 2.64 -12.09
N PRO A 29 -7.23 2.44 -12.63
CA PRO A 29 -7.86 3.40 -13.55
C PRO A 29 -7.92 4.86 -13.02
N ARG A 30 -8.06 5.08 -11.70
CA ARG A 30 -8.07 6.43 -11.10
C ARG A 30 -6.67 6.99 -10.79
N THR A 31 -5.67 6.12 -10.63
CA THR A 31 -4.27 6.53 -10.40
C THR A 31 -3.50 6.75 -11.71
N GLU A 32 -4.07 6.35 -12.85
CA GLU A 32 -3.62 6.77 -14.18
C GLU A 32 -3.48 8.29 -14.30
N CYS A 33 -4.34 9.06 -13.62
CA CYS A 33 -4.27 10.53 -13.61
C CYS A 33 -2.93 11.05 -13.06
N CYS A 34 -2.32 10.38 -12.07
CA CYS A 34 -1.01 10.77 -11.53
C CYS A 34 0.12 10.51 -12.54
N VAL A 35 0.07 9.37 -13.26
CA VAL A 35 1.08 8.95 -14.23
C VAL A 35 1.00 9.78 -15.51
N TRP A 36 -0.22 10.06 -15.99
CA TRP A 36 -0.47 10.90 -17.17
C TRP A 36 -0.16 12.37 -16.92
N ARG A 37 -0.46 12.91 -15.72
CA ARG A 37 -0.03 14.27 -15.34
C ARG A 37 1.49 14.46 -15.38
N MET A 38 2.28 13.39 -15.22
CA MET A 38 3.74 13.46 -15.29
C MET A 38 4.30 13.42 -16.73
N ASN A 39 3.43 13.28 -17.75
CA ASN A 39 3.78 13.24 -19.17
C ASN A 39 5.01 12.35 -19.44
N SER A 40 5.01 11.18 -18.80
CA SER A 40 6.22 10.36 -18.65
C SER A 40 6.51 9.50 -19.87
N GLY A 41 5.53 9.31 -20.78
CA GLY A 41 5.67 8.44 -21.96
C GLY A 41 5.79 6.95 -21.62
N LEU A 42 5.43 6.54 -20.40
CA LEU A 42 5.48 5.15 -19.95
C LEU A 42 4.25 4.38 -20.44
N LYS A 43 4.48 3.20 -21.01
CA LYS A 43 3.42 2.29 -21.46
C LYS A 43 3.04 1.33 -20.34
N THR A 44 1.76 0.95 -20.29
CA THR A 44 1.26 -0.11 -19.41
C THR A 44 0.78 -1.30 -20.21
N HIS A 45 0.74 -2.48 -19.59
CA HIS A 45 0.12 -3.69 -20.12
C HIS A 45 -0.81 -4.30 -19.07
N LEU A 46 -1.86 -4.98 -19.54
CA LEU A 46 -2.80 -5.67 -18.66
C LEU A 46 -2.14 -6.89 -18.01
N THR A 47 -2.57 -7.20 -16.79
CA THR A 47 -2.31 -8.51 -16.23
C THR A 47 -3.25 -9.55 -16.78
N ASN A 48 -2.67 -10.72 -17.01
CA ASN A 48 -3.35 -11.89 -17.52
C ASN A 48 -4.31 -12.49 -16.49
N GLU A 49 -5.60 -12.34 -16.73
CA GLU A 49 -6.73 -12.87 -15.93
C GLU A 49 -7.71 -13.70 -16.81
N ASP A 50 -7.30 -14.13 -18.00
CA ASP A 50 -8.19 -14.81 -18.95
C ASP A 50 -8.61 -16.22 -18.49
N GLU A 51 -7.76 -16.87 -17.69
CA GLU A 51 -7.98 -18.22 -17.16
C GLU A 51 -8.56 -18.21 -15.73
N ASP A 52 -8.98 -19.36 -15.21
CA ASP A 52 -9.60 -19.43 -13.87
C ASP A 52 -8.62 -19.06 -12.75
N ILE A 53 -9.11 -18.38 -11.71
CA ILE A 53 -8.38 -18.13 -10.46
C ILE A 53 -8.47 -19.39 -9.59
N VAL A 54 -7.40 -19.68 -8.86
CA VAL A 54 -7.33 -20.83 -7.96
C VAL A 54 -7.35 -20.38 -6.51
N TYR A 55 -8.37 -20.80 -5.76
CA TYR A 55 -8.39 -20.72 -4.30
C TYR A 55 -7.90 -22.04 -3.72
N TYR A 56 -6.88 -22.01 -2.88
CA TYR A 56 -6.32 -23.19 -2.23
C TYR A 56 -6.57 -23.12 -0.73
N SER A 57 -7.33 -24.08 -0.20
CA SER A 57 -7.62 -24.14 1.24
C SER A 57 -7.71 -25.59 1.69
N GLN A 58 -7.15 -25.87 2.87
CA GLN A 58 -7.18 -27.20 3.51
C GLN A 58 -6.72 -28.35 2.58
N GLY A 59 -5.65 -28.13 1.81
CA GLY A 59 -5.12 -29.16 0.90
C GLY A 59 -5.87 -29.29 -0.43
N LYS A 60 -6.94 -28.53 -0.65
CA LYS A 60 -7.81 -28.62 -1.84
C LYS A 60 -7.76 -27.34 -2.66
N SER A 61 -7.60 -27.48 -3.97
CA SER A 61 -7.70 -26.36 -4.92
C SER A 61 -9.10 -26.28 -5.53
N LYS A 62 -9.69 -25.09 -5.53
CA LYS A 62 -10.96 -24.78 -6.19
C LYS A 62 -10.75 -23.70 -7.24
N ARG A 63 -11.40 -23.84 -8.39
CA ARG A 63 -11.34 -22.88 -9.50
C ARG A 63 -12.56 -21.97 -9.47
N TYR A 64 -12.37 -20.70 -9.77
CA TYR A 64 -13.47 -19.74 -9.91
C TYR A 64 -13.08 -18.60 -10.85
N ARG A 65 -14.07 -17.90 -11.40
CA ARG A 65 -13.87 -16.72 -12.26
C ARG A 65 -13.85 -15.45 -11.42
N SER A 66 -13.16 -14.41 -11.86
CA SER A 66 -12.97 -13.15 -11.12
C SER A 66 -14.26 -12.52 -10.57
N ASN A 67 -15.39 -12.71 -11.24
CA ASN A 67 -16.70 -12.20 -10.83
C ASN A 67 -17.47 -13.12 -9.84
N SER A 68 -16.85 -14.17 -9.33
CA SER A 68 -17.48 -15.13 -8.42
C SER A 68 -16.64 -15.31 -7.14
N TYR A 69 -17.30 -15.69 -6.05
CA TYR A 69 -16.59 -16.09 -4.83
C TYR A 69 -15.98 -17.48 -5.01
N PRO A 70 -14.89 -17.82 -4.29
CA PRO A 70 -14.40 -19.18 -4.23
C PRO A 70 -15.55 -20.12 -3.88
N ALA A 71 -15.77 -21.20 -4.65
CA ALA A 71 -16.92 -22.09 -4.47
C ALA A 71 -17.04 -22.57 -3.01
N CYS A 72 -17.97 -21.96 -2.27
CA CYS A 72 -18.21 -22.15 -0.85
C CYS A 72 -19.66 -22.62 -0.63
N GLY A 73 -19.97 -23.12 0.56
CA GLY A 73 -21.34 -23.47 0.91
C GLY A 73 -22.23 -22.23 0.96
N PHE A 74 -23.55 -22.45 0.99
CA PHE A 74 -24.53 -21.36 0.96
C PHE A 74 -24.38 -20.40 2.15
N LEU A 75 -24.09 -20.92 3.34
CA LEU A 75 -23.91 -20.12 4.56
C LEU A 75 -22.63 -19.28 4.49
N GLU A 76 -21.54 -19.84 4.00
CA GLU A 76 -20.27 -19.14 3.80
C GLU A 76 -20.42 -18.01 2.77
N LEU A 77 -21.18 -18.25 1.70
CA LEU A 77 -21.46 -17.22 0.70
C LEU A 77 -22.24 -16.04 1.30
N LEU A 78 -23.27 -16.32 2.10
CA LEU A 78 -24.05 -15.29 2.78
C LEU A 78 -23.21 -14.49 3.78
N ASP A 79 -22.40 -15.19 4.59
CA ASP A 79 -21.51 -14.59 5.59
C ASP A 79 -20.45 -13.68 4.93
N MET A 80 -19.77 -14.17 3.89
CA MET A 80 -18.80 -13.37 3.13
C MET A 80 -19.44 -12.15 2.46
N ASN A 81 -20.61 -12.32 1.85
CA ASN A 81 -21.33 -11.20 1.23
C ASN A 81 -21.76 -10.17 2.28
N ASN A 82 -22.26 -10.60 3.44
CA ASN A 82 -22.61 -9.72 4.54
C ASN A 82 -21.38 -8.95 5.04
N PHE A 83 -20.28 -9.65 5.31
CA PHE A 83 -19.03 -9.05 5.77
C PHE A 83 -18.49 -7.99 4.80
N LEU A 84 -18.41 -8.32 3.51
CA LEU A 84 -17.91 -7.39 2.49
C LEU A 84 -18.82 -6.17 2.30
N ARG A 85 -20.13 -6.34 2.40
CA ARG A 85 -21.08 -5.21 2.37
C ARG A 85 -20.98 -4.35 3.62
N LEU A 86 -20.76 -4.98 4.78
CA LEU A 86 -20.65 -4.28 6.06
C LEU A 86 -19.42 -3.37 6.07
N ILE A 87 -18.25 -3.85 5.65
CA ILE A 87 -17.03 -3.02 5.61
C ILE A 87 -17.16 -1.83 4.66
N ASP A 88 -17.79 -2.01 3.48
CA ASP A 88 -18.01 -0.91 2.54
C ASP A 88 -18.98 0.12 3.15
N LYS A 89 -20.09 -0.32 3.75
CA LYS A 89 -21.08 0.54 4.40
C LYS A 89 -20.48 1.33 5.56
N MET A 90 -19.71 0.70 6.44
CA MET A 90 -19.00 1.40 7.52
C MET A 90 -17.97 2.38 6.96
N GLY A 91 -17.29 2.01 5.87
CA GLY A 91 -16.37 2.88 5.14
C GLY A 91 -17.03 4.14 4.58
N GLU A 92 -18.32 4.12 4.21
CA GLU A 92 -19.06 5.31 3.75
C GLU A 92 -19.12 6.43 4.79
N GLU A 93 -19.21 6.08 6.08
CA GLU A 93 -19.28 7.03 7.20
C GLU A 93 -17.95 7.76 7.48
N ILE A 94 -16.83 7.25 6.96
CA ILE A 94 -15.49 7.77 7.28
C ILE A 94 -15.09 8.88 6.31
N PRO A 95 -14.78 10.11 6.77
CA PRO A 95 -14.24 11.16 5.90
C PRO A 95 -12.81 10.81 5.43
N PRO A 96 -12.51 10.81 4.12
CA PRO A 96 -11.16 10.45 3.62
C PRO A 96 -10.03 11.34 4.17
N GLU A 97 -10.27 12.65 4.26
CA GLU A 97 -9.28 13.63 4.71
C GLU A 97 -9.14 13.70 6.24
N ALA A 98 -10.11 13.14 6.98
CA ALA A 98 -10.15 13.24 8.44
C ALA A 98 -10.87 12.02 9.06
N PRO A 99 -10.28 10.82 8.99
CA PRO A 99 -10.91 9.60 9.51
C PRO A 99 -11.24 9.67 11.00
N TRP A 100 -10.46 10.41 11.78
CA TRP A 100 -10.70 10.64 13.22
C TRP A 100 -11.98 11.44 13.52
N LYS A 101 -12.63 12.03 12.51
CA LYS A 101 -13.92 12.74 12.64
C LYS A 101 -15.14 11.87 12.31
N ALA A 102 -14.95 10.58 11.98
CA ALA A 102 -16.08 9.69 11.72
C ALA A 102 -16.98 9.57 12.98
N PRO A 103 -18.30 9.37 12.83
CA PRO A 103 -19.22 9.33 13.97
C PRO A 103 -18.82 8.29 15.04
N HIS A 104 -18.29 7.16 14.59
CA HIS A 104 -17.87 6.03 15.43
C HIS A 104 -16.35 5.90 15.54
N ALA A 105 -15.59 6.96 15.23
CA ALA A 105 -14.12 6.89 15.13
C ALA A 105 -13.46 6.30 16.38
N LYS A 106 -13.88 6.74 17.58
CA LYS A 106 -13.29 6.27 18.83
C LYS A 106 -13.53 4.77 19.07
N GLU A 107 -14.73 4.28 18.79
CA GLU A 107 -15.07 2.86 18.96
C GLU A 107 -14.27 1.99 17.98
N TRP A 108 -14.26 2.38 16.70
CA TRP A 108 -13.59 1.61 15.66
C TRP A 108 -12.06 1.68 15.78
N ASP A 109 -11.49 2.76 16.30
CA ASP A 109 -10.05 2.87 16.48
C ASP A 109 -9.53 2.10 17.71
N GLN A 110 -10.41 1.82 18.68
CA GLN A 110 -10.11 1.01 19.86
C GLN A 110 -10.34 -0.49 19.64
N MET A 111 -10.86 -0.87 18.47
CA MET A 111 -11.12 -2.26 18.10
C MET A 111 -10.09 -2.73 17.06
N THR A 112 -9.57 -3.94 17.25
CA THR A 112 -8.71 -4.59 16.25
C THR A 112 -9.56 -5.28 15.18
N MET A 113 -9.01 -5.46 13.97
CA MET A 113 -9.67 -6.24 12.92
C MET A 113 -9.97 -7.67 13.37
N GLN A 114 -9.14 -8.27 14.23
CA GLN A 114 -9.40 -9.58 14.82
C GLN A 114 -10.69 -9.58 15.66
N GLN A 115 -10.85 -8.64 16.59
CA GLN A 115 -12.07 -8.51 17.40
C GLN A 115 -13.30 -8.24 16.55
N PHE A 116 -13.14 -7.45 15.48
CA PHE A 116 -14.21 -7.21 14.52
C PHE A 116 -14.64 -8.50 13.81
N PHE A 117 -13.70 -9.34 13.37
CA PHE A 117 -14.02 -10.63 12.77
C PHE A 117 -14.71 -11.56 13.75
N ASP A 118 -14.26 -11.55 15.01
CA ASP A 118 -14.86 -12.37 16.06
C ASP A 118 -16.34 -12.04 16.28
N LYS A 119 -16.72 -10.77 16.11
CA LYS A 119 -18.10 -10.28 16.27
C LYS A 119 -18.96 -10.43 15.01
N HIS A 120 -18.39 -10.25 13.82
CA HIS A 120 -19.17 -10.07 12.60
C HIS A 120 -19.07 -11.20 11.57
N VAL A 121 -18.09 -12.11 11.71
CA VAL A 121 -17.88 -13.21 10.76
C VAL A 121 -18.21 -14.55 11.41
N TRP A 122 -19.14 -15.28 10.82
CA TRP A 122 -19.80 -16.42 11.47
C TRP A 122 -19.12 -17.74 11.11
N THR A 123 -18.60 -17.84 9.89
CA THR A 123 -18.06 -19.09 9.34
C THR A 123 -16.54 -19.13 9.44
N ASN A 124 -15.98 -20.34 9.64
CA ASN A 124 -14.52 -20.53 9.67
C ASN A 124 -13.86 -20.17 8.34
N LEU A 125 -14.53 -20.46 7.22
CA LEU A 125 -14.05 -20.07 5.89
C LEU A 125 -14.05 -18.54 5.74
N GLY A 126 -15.13 -17.88 6.16
CA GLY A 126 -15.23 -16.42 6.19
C GLY A 126 -14.13 -15.78 7.02
N ARG A 127 -13.80 -16.34 8.20
CA ARG A 127 -12.70 -15.86 9.06
C ARG A 127 -11.35 -16.00 8.38
N GLY A 128 -11.08 -17.13 7.73
CA GLY A 128 -9.87 -17.33 6.94
C GLY A 128 -9.75 -16.31 5.80
N PHE A 129 -10.85 -16.09 5.08
CA PHE A 129 -10.92 -15.09 4.01
C PHE A 129 -10.70 -13.65 4.53
N ALA A 130 -11.37 -13.26 5.62
CA ALA A 130 -11.25 -11.94 6.23
C ALA A 130 -9.84 -11.68 6.76
N LYS A 131 -9.20 -12.71 7.35
CA LYS A 131 -7.78 -12.66 7.70
C LYS A 131 -6.91 -12.44 6.46
N GLY A 132 -7.10 -13.24 5.41
CA GLY A 132 -6.39 -13.08 4.14
C GLY A 132 -6.55 -11.67 3.55
N LEU A 133 -7.74 -11.07 3.67
CA LEU A 133 -8.01 -9.70 3.24
C LEU A 133 -7.12 -8.68 3.98
N VAL A 134 -6.96 -8.78 5.29
CA VAL A 134 -6.08 -7.87 6.05
C VAL A 134 -4.62 -8.13 5.72
N ASN A 135 -4.18 -9.39 5.75
CA ASN A 135 -2.80 -9.77 5.50
C ASN A 135 -2.33 -9.34 4.10
N VAL A 136 -3.15 -9.48 3.06
CA VAL A 136 -2.77 -9.08 1.69
C VAL A 136 -2.71 -7.57 1.52
N ASN A 137 -3.59 -6.81 2.17
CA ASN A 137 -3.69 -5.36 1.96
C ASN A 137 -2.79 -4.56 2.91
N ALA A 138 -2.71 -4.95 4.18
CA ALA A 138 -1.93 -4.28 5.21
C ALA A 138 -0.58 -4.96 5.49
N THR A 139 -0.39 -6.23 5.12
CA THR A 139 0.81 -7.04 5.45
C THR A 139 1.10 -7.13 6.95
N SER A 140 0.04 -7.06 7.73
CA SER A 140 0.03 -7.15 9.19
C SER A 140 -1.06 -8.13 9.61
N GLU A 141 -0.98 -8.63 10.84
CA GLU A 141 -1.99 -9.52 11.37
C GLU A 141 -3.24 -8.73 11.79
N PRO A 142 -4.45 -9.32 11.74
CA PRO A 142 -5.69 -8.62 12.12
C PRO A 142 -5.71 -8.08 13.56
N CYS A 143 -4.92 -8.67 14.47
CA CYS A 143 -4.79 -8.21 15.85
C CYS A 143 -3.94 -6.94 16.00
N GLU A 144 -3.16 -6.57 14.99
CA GLU A 144 -2.27 -5.40 15.00
C GLU A 144 -2.92 -4.16 14.36
N VAL A 145 -4.05 -4.35 13.67
CA VAL A 145 -4.65 -3.34 12.80
C VAL A 145 -5.95 -2.81 13.40
N SER A 146 -6.05 -1.50 13.55
CA SER A 146 -7.28 -0.79 13.95
C SER A 146 -8.37 -0.91 12.88
N VAL A 147 -9.63 -1.12 13.31
CA VAL A 147 -10.79 -1.17 12.40
C VAL A 147 -10.97 0.15 11.69
N LEU A 148 -10.89 1.28 12.40
CA LEU A 148 -11.03 2.61 11.79
C LEU A 148 -10.02 2.80 10.66
N TRP A 149 -8.75 2.49 10.93
CA TRP A 149 -7.69 2.64 9.94
C TRP A 149 -7.91 1.74 8.72
N PHE A 150 -8.29 0.47 8.94
CA PHE A 150 -8.46 -0.47 7.83
C PHE A 150 -9.65 -0.12 6.93
N LEU A 151 -10.78 0.28 7.53
CA LEU A 151 -11.96 0.74 6.79
C LEU A 151 -11.66 2.01 6.01
N TRP A 152 -10.96 2.97 6.63
CA TRP A 152 -10.47 4.18 5.95
C TRP A 152 -9.54 3.83 4.78
N TYR A 153 -8.62 2.88 4.97
CA TYR A 153 -7.68 2.44 3.94
C TYR A 153 -8.39 1.85 2.73
N ILE A 154 -9.37 0.96 2.96
CA ILE A 154 -10.20 0.38 1.90
C ILE A 154 -11.01 1.47 1.19
N LYS A 155 -11.62 2.40 1.94
CA LYS A 155 -12.39 3.52 1.37
C LYS A 155 -11.52 4.37 0.44
N CYS A 156 -10.32 4.73 0.89
CA CYS A 156 -9.36 5.50 0.09
C CYS A 156 -8.92 4.77 -1.19
N CYS A 157 -8.92 3.44 -1.19
CA CYS A 157 -8.68 2.62 -2.37
C CYS A 157 -9.91 2.46 -3.30
N GLY A 158 -11.08 3.00 -2.91
CA GLY A 158 -12.32 2.94 -3.66
C GLY A 158 -13.20 1.73 -3.35
N GLY A 159 -13.08 1.16 -2.14
CA GLY A 159 -13.93 0.08 -1.65
C GLY A 159 -13.32 -1.32 -1.84
N GLN A 160 -13.93 -2.32 -1.20
CA GLN A 160 -13.41 -3.70 -1.16
C GLN A 160 -13.30 -4.33 -2.55
N LYS A 161 -14.29 -4.09 -3.44
CA LYS A 161 -14.25 -4.66 -4.79
C LYS A 161 -13.04 -4.15 -5.56
N ARG A 162 -12.77 -2.85 -5.44
CA ARG A 162 -11.74 -2.20 -6.22
C ARG A 162 -10.34 -2.51 -5.72
N ILE A 163 -10.15 -2.57 -4.40
CA ILE A 163 -8.83 -2.88 -3.82
C ILE A 163 -8.38 -4.31 -4.13
N PHE A 164 -9.33 -5.25 -4.34
CA PHE A 164 -9.03 -6.66 -4.54
C PHE A 164 -9.04 -7.14 -6.01
N SER A 165 -9.76 -6.44 -6.88
CA SER A 165 -9.95 -6.90 -8.27
C SER A 165 -8.73 -6.63 -9.15
N THR A 166 -8.40 -7.59 -10.01
CA THR A 166 -7.43 -7.38 -11.10
C THR A 166 -8.08 -6.56 -12.20
N THR A 167 -9.05 -7.10 -12.92
CA THR A 167 -9.85 -6.32 -13.90
C THR A 167 -10.62 -5.20 -13.21
N ASN A 168 -10.51 -3.95 -13.71
CA ASN A 168 -11.14 -2.75 -13.17
C ASN A 168 -10.80 -2.44 -11.69
N GLY A 169 -9.68 -2.95 -11.19
CA GLY A 169 -9.31 -2.77 -9.80
C GLY A 169 -7.85 -2.36 -9.58
N GLY A 170 -7.39 -2.68 -8.38
CA GLY A 170 -6.06 -2.39 -7.86
C GLY A 170 -4.97 -2.90 -8.77
N GLN A 171 -5.15 -4.13 -9.25
CA GLN A 171 -4.13 -4.96 -9.87
C GLN A 171 -4.30 -5.10 -11.39
N GLU A 172 -4.85 -4.09 -12.08
CA GLU A 172 -5.15 -4.27 -13.52
C GLU A 172 -3.88 -4.23 -14.39
N ARG A 173 -3.02 -3.24 -14.15
CA ARG A 173 -1.99 -2.85 -15.12
C ARG A 173 -0.59 -2.81 -14.55
N LYS A 174 0.38 -3.28 -15.33
CA LYS A 174 1.82 -3.20 -15.08
C LYS A 174 2.51 -2.23 -16.01
N PHE A 175 3.52 -1.53 -15.50
CA PHE A 175 4.43 -0.75 -16.35
C PHE A 175 5.32 -1.66 -17.18
N VAL A 176 5.38 -1.40 -18.48
CA VAL A 176 6.37 -2.04 -19.36
C VAL A 176 7.76 -1.54 -18.96
N GLY A 177 8.66 -2.45 -18.60
CA GLY A 177 10.01 -2.13 -18.11
C GLY A 177 10.11 -1.76 -16.62
N GLY A 178 9.01 -1.90 -15.86
CA GLY A 178 9.00 -1.66 -14.41
C GLY A 178 8.74 -0.20 -14.02
N SER A 179 8.23 -0.01 -12.79
CA SER A 179 7.76 1.30 -12.30
C SER A 179 8.85 2.21 -11.78
N GLN A 180 10.05 1.69 -11.47
CA GLN A 180 11.20 2.51 -11.08
C GLN A 180 11.58 3.54 -12.16
N GLN A 181 11.22 3.28 -13.42
CA GLN A 181 11.39 4.23 -14.51
C GLN A 181 10.73 5.60 -14.22
N ILE A 182 9.68 5.66 -13.41
CA ILE A 182 9.08 6.94 -13.01
C ILE A 182 10.11 7.79 -12.25
N SER A 183 10.70 7.23 -11.19
CA SER A 183 11.70 7.92 -10.38
C SER A 183 12.98 8.20 -11.16
N GLN A 184 13.41 7.28 -12.02
CA GLN A 184 14.57 7.47 -12.90
C GLN A 184 14.35 8.64 -13.87
N ARG A 185 13.21 8.69 -14.57
CA ARG A 185 12.89 9.78 -15.50
C ARG A 185 12.73 11.12 -14.80
N ILE A 186 12.20 11.14 -13.57
CA ILE A 186 12.16 12.36 -12.75
C ILE A 186 13.58 12.81 -12.41
N ALA A 187 14.45 11.89 -11.98
CA ALA A 187 15.84 12.21 -11.66
C ALA A 187 16.61 12.72 -12.89
N GLU A 188 16.42 12.12 -14.05
CA GLU A 188 16.99 12.58 -15.33
C GLU A 188 16.55 14.00 -15.68
N LYS A 189 15.24 14.32 -15.52
CA LYS A 189 14.72 15.67 -15.76
C LYS A 189 15.23 16.71 -14.76
N LEU A 190 15.49 16.32 -13.52
CA LEU A 190 16.01 17.22 -12.49
C LEU A 190 17.51 17.49 -12.64
N GLY A 191 18.27 16.53 -13.16
CA GLY A 191 19.73 16.59 -13.28
C GLY A 191 20.44 15.83 -12.14
N LYS A 192 21.58 15.22 -12.47
CA LYS A 192 22.39 14.41 -11.54
C LYS A 192 22.98 15.23 -10.39
N ASP A 193 23.20 16.52 -10.63
CA ASP A 193 23.67 17.53 -9.68
C ASP A 193 22.62 17.88 -8.60
N ARG A 194 21.34 17.57 -8.84
CA ARG A 194 20.24 17.86 -7.90
C ARG A 194 19.72 16.62 -7.16
N VAL A 195 20.03 15.44 -7.66
CA VAL A 195 19.62 14.16 -7.07
C VAL A 195 20.84 13.49 -6.47
N LEU A 196 21.02 13.71 -5.17
CA LEU A 196 22.18 13.25 -4.43
C LEU A 196 21.89 11.86 -3.82
N LEU A 197 22.51 10.82 -4.37
CA LEU A 197 22.44 9.45 -3.84
C LEU A 197 23.56 9.20 -2.84
N GLY A 198 23.36 8.29 -1.89
CA GLY A 198 24.38 8.01 -0.87
C GLY A 198 24.48 9.07 0.23
N HIS A 199 23.49 9.98 0.34
CA HIS A 199 23.40 10.98 1.42
C HIS A 199 22.22 10.71 2.38
N PRO A 200 22.26 9.67 3.24
CA PRO A 200 21.26 9.47 4.27
C PRO A 200 21.22 10.66 5.24
N VAL A 201 20.08 11.36 5.26
CA VAL A 201 19.87 12.49 6.18
C VAL A 201 19.76 11.99 7.62
N CYS A 202 20.50 12.61 8.53
CA CYS A 202 20.52 12.28 9.95
C CYS A 202 20.13 13.45 10.87
N HIS A 203 20.21 14.70 10.38
CA HIS A 203 19.90 15.88 11.20
C HIS A 203 19.24 16.99 10.38
N ILE A 204 18.24 17.64 10.96
CA ILE A 204 17.55 18.80 10.38
C ILE A 204 17.51 19.91 11.42
N ASN A 205 18.20 21.02 11.15
CA ASN A 205 18.13 22.24 11.94
C ASN A 205 17.29 23.29 11.20
N GLN A 206 16.26 23.82 11.84
CA GLN A 206 15.36 24.83 11.31
C GLN A 206 15.43 26.09 12.16
N THR A 207 15.71 27.22 11.52
CA THR A 207 15.70 28.56 12.12
C THR A 207 14.69 29.45 11.41
N VAL A 208 14.57 30.70 11.85
CA VAL A 208 13.73 31.71 11.17
C VAL A 208 14.22 32.05 9.75
N GLU A 209 15.51 31.83 9.46
CA GLU A 209 16.13 32.16 8.18
C GLU A 209 16.06 31.02 7.15
N GLY A 210 15.86 29.78 7.61
CA GLY A 210 15.79 28.62 6.74
C GLY A 210 16.06 27.29 7.45
N VAL A 211 16.49 26.30 6.68
CA VAL A 211 16.75 24.94 7.14
C VAL A 211 18.14 24.50 6.70
N THR A 212 18.90 23.90 7.61
CA THR A 212 20.14 23.18 7.34
C THR A 212 19.91 21.69 7.55
N VAL A 213 20.15 20.90 6.51
CA VAL A 213 20.04 19.44 6.52
C VAL A 213 21.45 18.86 6.53
N SER A 214 21.73 17.91 7.41
CA SER A 214 22.99 17.18 7.45
C SER A 214 22.80 15.71 7.13
N ASP A 215 23.73 15.14 6.38
CA ASP A 215 23.83 13.69 6.20
C ASP A 215 24.76 13.03 7.24
N ILE A 216 24.81 11.70 7.21
CA ILE A 216 25.66 10.89 8.10
C ILE A 216 27.16 11.14 7.94
N ASP A 217 27.60 11.65 6.78
CA ASP A 217 29.01 11.95 6.50
C ASP A 217 29.37 13.39 6.92
N GLY A 218 28.42 14.15 7.47
CA GLY A 218 28.60 15.50 7.97
C GLY A 218 28.47 16.60 6.92
N GLN A 219 28.08 16.26 5.68
CA GLN A 219 27.82 17.26 4.65
C GLN A 219 26.55 18.04 4.98
N LYS A 220 26.56 19.35 4.68
CA LYS A 220 25.48 20.27 5.05
C LYS A 220 24.86 20.91 3.81
N PHE A 221 23.54 20.88 3.76
CA PHE A 221 22.73 21.45 2.70
C PHE A 221 21.82 22.54 3.26
N ARG A 222 21.86 23.74 2.69
CA ARG A 222 21.00 24.86 3.11
C ARG A 222 19.85 25.08 2.12
N ALA A 223 18.65 25.27 2.65
CA ALA A 223 17.47 25.62 1.87
C ALA A 223 16.50 26.49 2.67
N LYS A 224 15.51 27.07 1.99
CA LYS A 224 14.44 27.81 2.66
C LYS A 224 13.39 26.86 3.25
N ARG A 225 13.21 25.68 2.65
CA ARG A 225 12.22 24.67 3.06
C ARG A 225 12.77 23.27 2.90
N VAL A 226 12.23 22.33 3.68
CA VAL A 226 12.49 20.89 3.55
C VAL A 226 11.18 20.14 3.39
N ILE A 227 11.16 19.14 2.51
CA ILE A 227 10.06 18.19 2.35
C ILE A 227 10.58 16.83 2.78
N ILE A 228 9.99 16.24 3.81
CA ILE A 228 10.32 14.89 4.24
C ILE A 228 9.33 13.93 3.58
N ALA A 229 9.81 13.26 2.53
CA ALA A 229 9.09 12.28 1.71
C ALA A 229 9.52 10.83 2.02
N SER A 230 10.09 10.57 3.20
CA SER A 230 10.36 9.23 3.72
C SER A 230 9.19 8.70 4.57
N PRO A 231 8.97 7.37 4.64
CA PRO A 231 8.01 6.75 5.55
C PRO A 231 8.16 7.25 6.99
N LEU A 232 7.04 7.44 7.69
CA LEU A 232 7.02 7.97 9.07
C LEU A 232 7.98 7.24 10.03
N PRO A 233 8.12 5.90 10.02
CA PRO A 233 9.03 5.22 10.94
C PRO A 233 10.51 5.56 10.69
N LEU A 234 10.88 5.88 9.44
CA LEU A 234 12.26 6.31 9.12
C LEU A 234 12.54 7.74 9.55
N GLN A 235 11.51 8.56 9.79
CA GLN A 235 11.68 9.92 10.31
C GLN A 235 12.24 9.91 11.73
N ASN A 236 12.05 8.82 12.50
CA ASN A 236 12.69 8.65 13.83
C ASN A 236 14.22 8.58 13.78
N LYS A 237 14.81 8.30 12.61
CA LYS A 237 16.27 8.26 12.45
C LYS A 237 16.90 9.64 12.26
N ILE A 238 16.08 10.69 12.16
CA ILE A 238 16.51 12.07 11.96
C ILE A 238 16.39 12.80 13.29
N THR A 239 17.46 13.46 13.71
CA THR A 239 17.42 14.40 14.83
C THR A 239 16.90 15.76 14.34
N TYR A 240 15.96 16.34 15.07
CA TYR A 240 15.33 17.61 14.73
C TYR A 240 15.71 18.68 15.75
N ASP A 241 16.11 19.85 15.24
CA ASP A 241 16.42 21.03 16.03
C ASP A 241 15.72 22.26 15.43
N PRO A 242 14.70 22.85 16.08
CA PRO A 242 14.15 22.43 17.36
C PRO A 242 13.45 21.06 17.29
N PRO A 243 13.24 20.40 18.44
CA PRO A 243 12.51 19.13 18.48
C PRO A 243 11.12 19.23 17.83
N LEU A 244 10.68 18.15 17.19
CA LEU A 244 9.34 18.08 16.63
C LEU A 244 8.27 18.29 17.73
N PRO A 245 7.10 18.88 17.39
CA PRO A 245 5.96 18.93 18.30
C PRO A 245 5.64 17.54 18.87
N SER A 246 5.28 17.49 20.16
CA SER A 246 5.11 16.24 20.91
C SER A 246 4.17 15.23 20.22
N LEU A 247 3.04 15.70 19.68
CA LEU A 247 2.10 14.86 18.93
C LEU A 247 2.74 14.25 17.67
N ARG A 248 3.54 15.01 16.94
CA ARG A 248 4.24 14.51 15.75
C ARG A 248 5.30 13.51 16.15
N ASN A 249 6.06 13.78 17.22
CA ASN A 249 7.10 12.87 17.73
C ASN A 249 6.50 11.52 18.17
N GLN A 250 5.37 11.54 18.86
CA GLN A 250 4.66 10.32 19.23
C GLN A 250 4.09 9.57 18.01
N LEU A 251 3.56 10.28 17.02
CA LEU A 251 3.00 9.68 15.81
C LEU A 251 4.04 8.87 15.04
N ILE A 252 5.22 9.45 14.79
CA ILE A 252 6.27 8.77 14.02
C ILE A 252 6.81 7.53 14.73
N GLN A 253 6.69 7.43 16.06
CA GLN A 253 7.11 6.27 16.86
C GLN A 253 6.07 5.16 16.95
N ARG A 254 4.78 5.45 16.73
CA ARG A 254 3.67 4.50 16.91
C ARG A 254 3.11 3.93 15.61
N ILE A 255 3.64 4.38 14.48
CA ILE A 255 3.31 3.81 13.17
C ILE A 255 4.41 2.82 12.81
N TYR A 256 4.01 1.65 12.34
CA TYR A 256 4.91 0.59 11.89
C TYR A 256 4.63 0.26 10.43
N MET A 257 5.63 -0.31 9.76
CA MET A 257 5.44 -0.89 8.44
C MET A 257 5.07 -2.36 8.60
N GLY A 258 4.13 -2.85 7.78
CA GLY A 258 3.87 -4.28 7.70
C GLY A 258 5.03 -5.05 7.06
N SER A 259 4.96 -6.38 7.11
CA SER A 259 6.03 -7.29 6.74
C SER A 259 5.65 -8.13 5.52
N VAL A 260 6.50 -8.10 4.48
CA VAL A 260 6.25 -8.85 3.24
C VAL A 260 7.55 -9.36 2.62
N ILE A 261 7.50 -10.58 2.09
CA ILE A 261 8.53 -11.15 1.23
C ILE A 261 7.91 -11.40 -0.14
N LYS A 262 8.44 -10.75 -1.17
CA LYS A 262 7.99 -10.90 -2.55
C LYS A 262 8.87 -11.92 -3.25
N THR A 263 8.27 -13.04 -3.67
CA THR A 263 8.99 -14.15 -4.32
C THR A 263 8.61 -14.25 -5.79
N PHE A 264 9.61 -14.34 -6.67
CA PHE A 264 9.41 -14.54 -8.10
C PHE A 264 10.02 -15.87 -8.53
N CYS A 265 9.18 -16.80 -8.98
CA CYS A 265 9.61 -18.07 -9.52
C CYS A 265 9.51 -18.05 -11.05
N TYR A 266 10.65 -18.23 -11.71
CA TYR A 266 10.75 -18.24 -13.17
C TYR A 266 10.73 -19.67 -13.69
N TYR A 267 9.98 -19.88 -14.76
CA TYR A 267 9.85 -21.17 -15.44
C TYR A 267 10.10 -20.97 -16.93
N LYS A 268 10.56 -22.03 -17.60
CA LYS A 268 10.81 -22.02 -19.05
C LYS A 268 9.54 -21.70 -19.85
N THR A 269 8.39 -22.21 -19.41
CA THR A 269 7.10 -22.01 -20.06
C THR A 269 6.02 -21.65 -19.03
N ALA A 270 4.94 -21.01 -19.51
CA ALA A 270 3.78 -20.68 -18.69
C ALA A 270 2.82 -21.88 -18.55
N PHE A 271 3.32 -23.01 -18.06
CA PHE A 271 2.64 -24.32 -18.03
C PHE A 271 1.26 -24.33 -17.35
N TRP A 272 0.96 -23.34 -16.50
CA TRP A 272 -0.37 -23.18 -15.88
C TRP A 272 -1.45 -22.84 -16.91
N LYS A 273 -1.10 -22.14 -18.01
CA LYS A 273 -2.03 -21.80 -19.10
C LYS A 273 -2.54 -23.06 -19.80
N ASP A 274 -1.65 -24.02 -20.04
CA ASP A 274 -2.01 -25.32 -20.64
C ASP A 274 -3.00 -26.12 -19.76
N LYS A 275 -3.07 -25.80 -18.47
CA LYS A 275 -4.02 -26.40 -17.51
C LYS A 275 -5.29 -25.57 -17.30
N GLY A 276 -5.48 -24.50 -18.08
CA GLY A 276 -6.60 -23.56 -17.97
C GLY A 276 -6.62 -22.77 -16.66
N LYS A 277 -5.44 -22.53 -16.06
CA LYS A 277 -5.30 -21.80 -14.79
C LYS A 277 -4.61 -20.46 -15.01
N SER A 278 -5.08 -19.43 -14.32
CA SER A 278 -4.42 -18.14 -14.27
C SER A 278 -3.19 -18.21 -13.35
N LYS A 279 -2.38 -17.16 -13.37
CA LYS A 279 -1.26 -16.97 -12.44
C LYS A 279 -1.71 -16.66 -11.01
N THR A 280 -3.01 -16.46 -10.79
CA THR A 280 -3.57 -15.99 -9.52
C THR A 280 -3.93 -17.18 -8.63
N TYR A 281 -3.20 -17.30 -7.51
CA TYR A 281 -3.46 -18.26 -6.46
C TYR A 281 -3.74 -17.50 -5.17
N ILE A 282 -4.83 -17.87 -4.49
CA ILE A 282 -5.21 -17.30 -3.19
C ILE A 282 -5.15 -18.42 -2.17
N TYR A 283 -4.41 -18.18 -1.09
CA TYR A 283 -4.26 -19.09 0.05
C TYR A 283 -5.18 -18.64 1.19
#